data_AF-A0AAU6GJK6-F1
#
_entry.id   AF-A0AAU6GJK6-F1
#
_cell.length_a   1.000
_cell.length_b   1.000
_cell.length_c   1.000
_cell.angle_alpha   90.00
_cell.angle_beta   90.00
_cell.angle_gamma   90.00
#
_symmetry.space_group_name_H-M   'P 1'
#
loop_
_entity.id
_entity.type
_entity.pdbx_description
1 polymer ?
#
loop_
_entity_poly.entity_id
_entity_poly.type
_entity_poly.pdbx_seq_one_letter_code
_entity_poly.pdbx_strand_id
1 'polypeptide(L)'
;MSGSADQIALWGRSLFERQRYPVVWAGGVLEAASVTLGKPLEIQAALALAADSTQWPEGRAVFDRIRQRGLDKDKPLTAAEDLCFRLAELVAKLAHNAAGPPPPFDYHAGWQVGPIAYRLAGELTDPALRYRLAAALDGWPEAE
;
A
#
# COMPACT_ATOMS: atom_id res chain seq x y z
N MET A 1 -4.90 -7.91 19.84
CA MET A 1 -5.31 -9.26 19.39
C MET A 1 -4.82 -9.41 17.96
N SER A 2 -3.93 -10.38 17.73
CA SER A 2 -3.26 -10.63 16.44
C SER A 2 -3.84 -11.90 15.85
N GLY A 3 -4.34 -11.85 14.62
CA GLY A 3 -4.55 -13.07 13.83
C GLY A 3 -3.21 -13.76 13.57
N SER A 4 -3.23 -15.06 13.30
CA SER A 4 -2.06 -15.78 12.80
C SER A 4 -1.60 -15.20 11.45
N ALA A 5 -0.32 -15.40 11.10
CA ALA A 5 0.22 -14.92 9.83
C ALA A 5 -0.58 -15.40 8.62
N ASP A 6 -1.05 -16.66 8.66
CA ASP A 6 -1.87 -17.26 7.61
C ASP A 6 -3.26 -16.63 7.53
N GLN A 7 -3.91 -16.35 8.67
CA GLN A 7 -5.19 -15.63 8.70
C GLN A 7 -5.06 -14.22 8.13
N ILE A 8 -4.00 -13.49 8.50
CA ILE A 8 -3.75 -12.14 7.97
C ILE A 8 -3.52 -12.20 6.46
N ALA A 9 -2.79 -13.21 5.96
CA ALA A 9 -2.56 -13.39 4.53
C ALA A 9 -3.86 -13.71 3.77
N LEU A 10 -4.70 -14.61 4.30
CA LEU A 10 -6.00 -14.95 3.71
C LEU A 10 -6.96 -13.75 3.71
N TRP A 11 -6.98 -12.97 4.81
CA TRP A 11 -7.73 -11.73 4.89
C TRP A 11 -7.25 -10.72 3.84
N GLY A 12 -5.94 -10.51 3.72
CA GLY A 12 -5.35 -9.63 2.70
C GLY A 12 -5.71 -10.02 1.27
N ARG A 13 -5.69 -11.32 0.96
CA ARG A 13 -6.16 -11.85 -0.31
C ARG A 13 -7.64 -11.54 -0.54
N SER A 14 -8.49 -11.86 0.44
CA SER A 14 -9.94 -11.66 0.35
C SER A 14 -10.32 -10.19 0.23
N LEU A 15 -9.60 -9.30 0.91
CA LEU A 15 -9.70 -7.85 0.77
C LEU A 15 -9.44 -7.42 -0.66
N PHE A 16 -8.36 -7.90 -1.28
CA PHE A 16 -7.96 -7.47 -2.61
C PHE A 16 -8.88 -8.04 -3.70
N GLU A 17 -9.19 -9.34 -3.65
CA GLU A 17 -9.96 -10.02 -4.70
C GLU A 17 -11.40 -9.50 -4.84
N ARG A 18 -11.97 -8.89 -3.78
CA ARG A 18 -13.30 -8.25 -3.86
C ARG A 18 -13.30 -6.85 -4.46
N GLN A 19 -12.13 -6.23 -4.67
CA GLN A 19 -12.07 -4.84 -5.12
C GLN A 19 -12.41 -4.72 -6.60
N ARG A 20 -13.44 -3.92 -6.91
CA ARG A 20 -13.77 -3.55 -8.29
C ARG A 20 -12.73 -2.61 -8.92
N TYR A 21 -12.10 -1.76 -8.09
CA TYR A 21 -11.11 -0.76 -8.51
C TYR A 21 -9.85 -0.87 -7.64
N PRO A 22 -9.01 -1.90 -7.87
CA PRO A 22 -7.91 -2.25 -6.97
C PRO A 22 -6.85 -1.15 -6.79
N VAL A 23 -6.51 -0.42 -7.86
CA VAL A 23 -5.51 0.67 -7.80
C VAL A 23 -6.04 1.84 -6.96
N VAL A 24 -7.30 2.22 -7.17
CA VAL A 24 -7.97 3.30 -6.41
C VAL A 24 -8.09 2.93 -4.94
N TRP A 25 -8.51 1.69 -4.65
CA TRP A 25 -8.59 1.17 -3.28
C TRP A 25 -7.24 1.20 -2.58
N ALA A 26 -6.19 0.66 -3.21
CA ALA A 26 -4.85 0.67 -2.64
C ALA A 26 -4.32 2.10 -2.42
N GLY A 27 -4.65 3.03 -3.33
CA GLY A 27 -4.39 4.46 -3.16
C GLY A 27 -5.10 5.06 -1.95
N GLY A 28 -6.35 4.68 -1.68
CA GLY A 28 -7.08 5.10 -0.47
C GLY A 28 -6.43 4.61 0.81
N VAL A 29 -5.90 3.38 0.82
CA VAL A 29 -5.13 2.83 1.96
C VAL A 29 -3.81 3.59 2.15
N LEU A 30 -3.10 3.89 1.06
CA LEU A 30 -1.88 4.70 1.09
C LEU A 30 -2.15 6.12 1.59
N GLU A 31 -3.21 6.75 1.11
CA GLU A 31 -3.64 8.08 1.51
C GLU A 31 -3.87 8.11 3.03
N ALA A 32 -4.65 7.15 3.55
CA ALA A 32 -4.92 7.01 4.97
C ALA A 32 -3.66 6.89 5.84
N ALA A 33 -2.64 6.16 5.37
CA ALA A 33 -1.34 6.04 6.02
C ALA A 33 -0.54 7.36 5.99
N SER A 34 -0.48 7.98 4.82
CA SER A 34 0.37 9.13 4.53
C SER A 34 -0.04 10.42 5.24
N VAL A 35 -1.28 10.52 5.74
CA VAL A 35 -1.68 11.69 6.55
C VAL A 35 -0.89 11.77 7.87
N THR A 36 -0.54 10.64 8.49
CA THR A 36 0.30 10.63 9.70
C THR A 36 1.78 10.72 9.37
N LEU A 37 2.23 9.97 8.35
CA LEU A 37 3.66 9.81 8.04
C LEU A 37 4.22 10.88 7.08
N GLY A 38 3.36 11.72 6.52
CA GLY A 38 3.71 12.67 5.48
C GLY A 38 3.70 12.07 4.08
N LYS A 39 3.83 12.97 3.10
CA LYS A 39 3.75 12.66 1.67
C LYS A 39 5.01 13.17 0.96
N PRO A 40 6.18 12.51 1.10
CA PRO A 40 7.32 12.83 0.25
C PRO A 40 6.95 12.56 -1.23
N LEU A 41 7.78 13.05 -2.15
CA LEU A 41 7.48 13.05 -3.59
C LEU A 41 7.15 11.65 -4.13
N GLU A 42 7.78 10.62 -3.59
CA GLU A 42 7.56 9.21 -3.93
C GLU A 42 6.14 8.75 -3.58
N ILE A 43 5.64 9.13 -2.40
CA ILE A 43 4.27 8.84 -1.96
C ILE A 43 3.27 9.65 -2.78
N GLN A 44 3.56 10.93 -3.06
CA GLN A 44 2.71 11.76 -3.92
C GLN A 44 2.58 11.19 -5.33
N ALA A 45 3.67 10.67 -5.90
CA ALA A 45 3.65 10.04 -7.22
C ALA A 45 2.78 8.77 -7.23
N ALA A 46 2.87 7.92 -6.20
CA ALA A 46 1.99 6.76 -6.08
C ALA A 46 0.51 7.16 -5.93
N LEU A 47 0.21 8.20 -5.13
CA LEU A 47 -1.14 8.73 -5.00
C LEU A 47 -1.69 9.29 -6.33
N ALA A 48 -0.84 9.93 -7.14
CA ALA A 48 -1.21 10.41 -8.48
C ALA A 48 -1.61 9.25 -9.41
N LEU A 49 -0.89 8.13 -9.38
CA LEU A 49 -1.27 6.92 -10.14
C LEU A 49 -2.65 6.39 -9.73
N ALA A 50 -2.97 6.42 -8.44
CA ALA A 50 -4.26 5.97 -7.95
C ALA A 50 -5.41 6.92 -8.31
N ALA A 51 -5.12 8.22 -8.44
CA ALA A 51 -6.09 9.24 -8.79
C ALA A 51 -6.41 9.31 -10.29
N ASP A 52 -5.46 8.89 -11.15
CA ASP A 52 -5.56 9.07 -12.60
C ASP A 52 -5.05 7.85 -13.37
N SER A 53 -5.98 7.13 -13.99
CA SER A 53 -5.67 5.95 -14.80
C SER A 53 -4.84 6.23 -16.04
N THR A 54 -4.79 7.47 -16.51
CA THR A 54 -3.95 7.83 -17.67
C THR A 54 -2.46 7.80 -17.32
N GLN A 55 -2.12 7.83 -16.02
CA GLN A 55 -0.74 7.77 -15.53
C GLN A 55 -0.26 6.34 -15.26
N TRP A 56 -1.11 5.32 -15.34
CA TRP A 56 -0.73 3.94 -15.04
C TRP A 56 0.47 3.39 -15.84
N PRO A 57 0.74 3.80 -17.10
CA PRO A 57 1.97 3.44 -17.80
C PRO A 57 3.26 3.89 -17.09
N GLU A 58 3.20 4.91 -16.24
CA GLU A 58 4.34 5.39 -15.43
C GLU A 58 4.57 4.54 -14.17
N GLY A 59 3.70 3.57 -13.87
CA GLY A 59 3.73 2.78 -12.65
C GLY A 59 5.09 2.12 -12.38
N ARG A 60 5.76 1.61 -13.41
CA ARG A 60 7.11 1.06 -13.28
C ARG A 60 8.13 2.11 -12.84
N ALA A 61 8.15 3.27 -13.50
CA ALA A 61 9.09 4.34 -13.18
C ALA A 61 8.87 4.88 -11.76
N VAL A 62 7.62 4.99 -11.32
CA VAL A 62 7.26 5.38 -9.95
C VAL A 62 7.71 4.31 -8.94
N PHE A 63 7.48 3.02 -9.21
CA PHE A 63 7.96 1.93 -8.37
C PHE A 63 9.48 1.99 -8.18
N ASP A 64 10.24 2.17 -9.27
CA ASP A 64 11.71 2.20 -9.22
C ASP A 64 12.22 3.38 -8.37
N ARG A 65 11.57 4.56 -8.44
CA ARG A 65 11.90 5.71 -7.57
C ARG A 65 11.61 5.45 -6.10
N ILE A 66 10.43 4.90 -5.78
CA ILE A 66 10.06 4.52 -4.40
C ILE A 66 11.10 3.53 -3.84
N ARG A 67 11.47 2.53 -4.64
CA ARG A 67 12.45 1.51 -4.25
C ARG A 67 13.82 2.10 -3.98
N GLN A 68 14.29 3.01 -4.84
CA GLN A 68 15.57 3.71 -4.65
C GLN A 68 15.59 4.50 -3.34
N ARG A 69 14.50 5.23 -3.02
CA ARG A 69 14.40 5.98 -1.76
C ARG A 69 14.44 5.06 -0.54
N GLY A 70 13.80 3.89 -0.58
CA GLY A 70 13.84 2.92 0.52
C GLY A 70 15.22 2.28 0.75
N LEU A 71 16.09 2.28 -0.27
CA LEU A 71 17.46 1.75 -0.19
C LEU A 71 18.51 2.80 0.19
N ASP A 72 18.11 4.07 0.30
CA ASP A 72 19.00 5.18 0.66
C ASP A 72 19.48 5.04 2.12
N LYS A 73 20.74 4.64 2.27
CA LYS A 73 21.38 4.41 3.58
C LYS A 73 21.73 5.71 4.30
N ASP A 74 21.83 6.81 3.59
CA ASP A 74 22.14 8.12 4.18
C ASP A 74 20.89 8.72 4.86
N LYS A 75 19.70 8.24 4.48
CA LYS A 75 18.40 8.65 5.04
C LYS A 75 17.53 7.43 5.36
N PRO A 76 17.92 6.62 6.36
CA PRO A 76 17.19 5.40 6.70
C PRO A 76 15.75 5.72 7.10
N LEU A 77 14.82 4.86 6.68
CA LEU A 77 13.42 4.94 7.06
C LEU A 77 13.21 4.27 8.42
N THR A 78 12.30 4.82 9.22
CA THR A 78 11.71 4.12 10.36
C THR A 78 10.85 2.93 9.87
N ALA A 79 10.52 2.00 10.77
CA ALA A 79 9.67 0.84 10.43
C ALA A 79 8.30 1.27 9.85
N ALA A 80 7.68 2.31 10.42
CA ALA A 80 6.41 2.84 9.93
C ALA A 80 6.54 3.49 8.54
N GLU A 81 7.62 4.25 8.31
CA GLU A 81 7.89 4.83 6.99
C GLU A 81 8.17 3.74 5.94
N ASP A 82 8.94 2.70 6.26
CA ASP A 82 9.17 1.56 5.36
C ASP A 82 7.85 0.90 4.95
N LEU A 83 6.95 0.63 5.91
CA LEU A 83 5.64 0.06 5.61
C LEU A 83 4.80 0.97 4.72
N CYS A 84 4.86 2.29 4.92
CA CYS A 84 4.17 3.25 4.04
C CYS A 84 4.77 3.28 2.63
N PHE A 85 6.10 3.24 2.50
CA PHE A 85 6.78 3.12 1.22
C PHE A 85 6.42 1.81 0.51
N ARG A 86 6.29 0.71 1.24
CA ARG A 86 5.83 -0.56 0.67
C ARG A 86 4.37 -0.51 0.22
N LEU A 87 3.48 0.24 0.88
CA LEU A 87 2.13 0.50 0.36
C LEU A 87 2.21 1.27 -0.97
N ALA A 88 3.07 2.29 -1.07
CA ALA A 88 3.28 3.03 -2.31
C ALA A 88 3.84 2.16 -3.44
N GLU A 89 4.79 1.27 -3.14
CA GLU A 89 5.28 0.27 -4.10
C GLU A 89 4.12 -0.58 -4.65
N LEU A 90 3.20 -1.02 -3.78
CA LEU A 90 2.04 -1.83 -4.21
C LEU A 90 1.10 -1.04 -5.11
N VAL A 91 0.81 0.23 -4.82
CA VAL A 91 0.00 1.08 -5.70
C VAL A 91 0.65 1.18 -7.09
N ALA A 92 1.96 1.43 -7.14
CA ALA A 92 2.69 1.54 -8.39
C ALA A 92 2.70 0.24 -9.20
N LYS A 93 2.88 -0.92 -8.53
CA LYS A 93 2.79 -2.25 -9.16
C LYS A 93 1.40 -2.53 -9.72
N LEU A 94 0.35 -2.22 -8.96
CA LEU A 94 -1.04 -2.43 -9.39
C LEU A 94 -1.39 -1.55 -10.60
N ALA A 95 -0.97 -0.28 -10.60
CA ALA A 95 -1.14 0.62 -11.73
C ALA A 95 -0.44 0.07 -12.99
N HIS A 96 0.85 -0.28 -12.88
CA HIS A 96 1.61 -0.87 -14.00
C HIS A 96 0.95 -2.14 -14.55
N ASN A 97 0.56 -3.07 -13.68
CA ASN A 97 -0.10 -4.30 -14.09
C ASN A 97 -1.45 -4.04 -14.77
N ALA A 98 -2.19 -3.03 -14.32
CA ALA A 98 -3.48 -2.64 -14.91
C ALA A 98 -3.34 -1.92 -16.25
N ALA A 99 -2.22 -1.24 -16.52
CA ALA A 99 -1.97 -0.63 -17.83
C ALA A 99 -1.81 -1.67 -18.95
N GLY A 100 -1.31 -2.87 -18.64
CA GLY A 100 -1.14 -3.97 -19.60
C GLY A 100 0.23 -4.14 -20.30
N PRO A 101 1.22 -3.21 -20.24
CA PRO A 101 2.55 -3.48 -20.79
C PRO A 101 3.31 -4.58 -20.03
N PRO A 102 3.93 -5.54 -20.73
CA PRO A 102 4.86 -6.50 -20.12
C PRO A 102 6.26 -5.91 -19.88
N PRO A 103 7.06 -6.51 -18.99
CA PRO A 103 6.69 -7.60 -18.08
C PRO A 103 5.86 -7.07 -16.89
N PRO A 104 4.78 -7.76 -16.50
CA PRO A 104 4.03 -7.40 -15.30
C PRO A 104 4.84 -7.74 -14.04
N PHE A 105 4.53 -7.05 -12.94
CA PHE A 105 4.90 -7.46 -11.60
C PHE A 105 4.06 -8.65 -11.14
N ASP A 106 4.40 -9.20 -9.97
CA ASP A 106 3.67 -10.30 -9.33
C ASP A 106 2.16 -10.06 -9.29
N TYR A 107 1.40 -11.02 -9.81
CA TYR A 107 -0.08 -10.97 -9.84
C TYR A 107 -0.69 -10.81 -8.44
N HIS A 108 -0.06 -11.41 -7.43
CA HIS A 108 -0.53 -11.42 -6.04
C HIS A 108 -0.05 -10.19 -5.23
N ALA A 109 0.60 -9.20 -5.84
CA ALA A 109 1.09 -8.01 -5.15
C ALA A 109 -0.02 -7.33 -4.32
N GLY A 110 -1.24 -7.26 -4.86
CA GLY A 110 -2.39 -6.66 -4.19
C GLY A 110 -2.80 -7.31 -2.87
N TRP A 111 -2.50 -8.60 -2.67
CA TRP A 111 -2.84 -9.31 -1.42
C TRP A 111 -2.10 -8.76 -0.20
N GLN A 112 -1.00 -8.04 -0.42
CA GLN A 112 -0.16 -7.48 0.64
C GLN A 112 -0.64 -6.12 1.16
N VAL A 113 -1.56 -5.43 0.47
CA VAL A 113 -2.01 -4.08 0.87
C VAL A 113 -2.61 -4.09 2.28
N GLY A 114 -3.56 -4.99 2.54
CA GLY A 114 -4.16 -5.16 3.87
C GLY A 114 -3.16 -5.54 4.96
N PRO A 115 -2.38 -6.63 4.81
CA PRO A 115 -1.37 -7.06 5.78
C PRO A 115 -0.30 -6.01 6.10
N ILE A 116 0.11 -5.20 5.13
CA ILE A 116 1.06 -4.10 5.38
C ILE A 116 0.38 -2.98 6.17
N ALA A 117 -0.83 -2.56 5.79
CA ALA A 117 -1.58 -1.55 6.53
C ALA A 117 -1.92 -1.98 7.97
N TYR A 118 -2.27 -3.26 8.17
CA TYR A 118 -2.48 -3.83 9.50
C TYR A 118 -1.22 -3.75 10.37
N ARG A 119 -0.06 -4.14 9.83
CA ARG A 119 1.22 -4.00 10.53
C ARG A 119 1.53 -2.54 10.86
N LEU A 120 1.31 -1.64 9.91
CA LEU A 120 1.54 -0.21 10.11
C LEU A 120 0.70 0.35 11.27
N ALA A 121 -0.57 -0.07 11.39
CA ALA A 121 -1.43 0.32 12.51
C ALA A 121 -0.93 -0.20 13.88
N GLY A 122 -0.05 -1.21 13.90
CA GLY A 122 0.61 -1.71 15.09
C GLY A 122 1.93 -1.01 15.44
N GLU A 123 2.61 -0.39 14.47
CA GLU A 123 3.89 0.31 14.67
C GLU A 123 3.72 1.68 15.36
N LEU A 124 2.55 2.30 15.22
CA LEU A 124 2.28 3.64 15.74
C LEU A 124 1.11 3.63 16.73
N THR A 125 1.31 4.27 17.89
CA THR A 125 0.24 4.53 18.86
C THR A 125 -0.58 5.76 18.44
N ASP A 126 -1.13 5.73 17.21
CA ASP A 126 -1.97 6.79 16.65
C ASP A 126 -3.40 6.26 16.39
N PRO A 127 -4.36 6.59 17.27
CA PRO A 127 -5.76 6.18 17.10
C PRO A 127 -6.39 6.71 15.80
N ALA A 128 -5.99 7.89 15.32
CA ALA A 128 -6.54 8.49 14.11
C ALA A 128 -6.03 7.74 12.86
N LEU A 129 -4.75 7.39 12.82
CA LEU A 129 -4.19 6.50 11.80
C LEU A 129 -4.94 5.17 11.76
N ARG A 130 -5.09 4.53 12.93
CA ARG A 130 -5.79 3.24 13.03
C ARG A 130 -7.22 3.34 12.51
N TYR A 131 -7.95 4.41 12.87
CA TYR A 131 -9.30 4.63 12.37
C TYR A 131 -9.35 4.78 10.85
N ARG A 132 -8.47 5.60 10.26
CA ARG A 132 -8.43 5.81 8.81
C ARG A 132 -8.07 4.54 8.04
N LEU A 133 -7.10 3.78 8.53
CA LEU A 133 -6.72 2.51 7.91
C LEU A 133 -7.86 1.49 7.99
N ALA A 134 -8.53 1.38 9.15
CA ALA A 134 -9.69 0.51 9.29
C ALA A 134 -10.82 0.89 8.31
N ALA A 135 -11.08 2.19 8.16
CA ALA A 135 -12.08 2.69 7.21
C ALA A 135 -11.71 2.37 5.75
N ALA A 136 -10.44 2.53 5.36
CA ALA A 136 -9.96 2.22 4.02
C ALA A 136 -9.93 0.70 3.71
N LEU A 137 -9.76 -0.12 4.75
CA LEU A 137 -9.73 -1.58 4.66
C LEU A 137 -11.10 -2.23 4.83
N ASP A 138 -12.12 -1.46 5.20
CA ASP A 138 -13.46 -1.96 5.55
C ASP A 138 -13.39 -2.94 6.74
N GLY A 139 -12.69 -2.53 7.79
CA GLY A 139 -12.53 -3.26 9.04
C GLY A 139 -11.15 -3.89 9.25
N TRP A 140 -10.99 -4.48 10.44
CA TRP A 140 -9.81 -5.26 10.81
C TRP A 140 -10.07 -6.75 10.62
N PRO A 141 -9.02 -7.59 10.46
CA PRO A 141 -9.22 -9.03 10.49
C PRO A 141 -9.88 -9.40 11.83
N GLU A 142 -10.94 -10.22 11.76
CA GLU A 142 -11.60 -10.74 12.95
C GLU A 142 -10.56 -11.53 13.77
N ALA A 143 -10.58 -11.31 15.08
CA ALA A 143 -9.90 -12.20 16.01
C ALA A 143 -10.95 -13.21 16.45
N GLU A 144 -10.73 -14.49 16.16
CA GLU A 144 -11.42 -15.56 16.90
C GLU A 144 -11.02 -15.52 18.38
#